data_AF-A0AAD3D682-F1
#
_entry.id   AF-A0AAD3D682-F1
#
_cell.length_a   1.000
_cell.length_b   1.000
_cell.length_c   1.000
_cell.angle_alpha   90.00
_cell.angle_beta   90.00
_cell.angle_gamma   90.00
#
_symmetry.space_group_name_H-M   'P 1'
#
loop_
_entity.id
_entity.type
_entity.pdbx_description
1 polymer ?
#
loop_
_entity_poly.entity_id
_entity_poly.type
_entity_poly.pdbx_seq_one_letter_code
_entity_poly.pdbx_strand_id
1 'polypeptide(L)'
;MAESRNTLDQIFFIDAMSSCILGAISLFAPHALIQAVSDGYNHNVHETLRLYACLRLALGWILFNVRQVDDGKFRRTICEALCVCYFLQAISVGRAQFTGSSEGKTWWINWVAFMFLTTFSILYGRFRFGKGGQLIKVYELPLSGAKSMR
;
A
#
# COMPACT_ATOMS: atom_id res chain seq x y z
N MET A 1 1.35 -24.07 4.49
CA MET A 1 0.19 -23.18 4.25
C MET A 1 0.03 -22.12 5.34
N ALA A 2 0.07 -22.49 6.62
CA ALA A 2 -0.02 -21.52 7.73
C ALA A 2 1.11 -20.47 7.75
N GLU A 3 2.34 -20.88 7.44
CA GLU A 3 3.51 -19.99 7.46
C GLU A 3 3.42 -18.85 6.43
N SER A 4 3.06 -19.15 5.17
CA SER A 4 2.92 -18.13 4.13
C SER A 4 1.73 -17.19 4.36
N ARG A 5 0.67 -17.66 5.02
CA ARG A 5 -0.45 -16.80 5.47
C ARG A 5 0.03 -15.81 6.52
N ASN A 6 0.77 -16.28 7.52
CA ASN A 6 1.33 -15.41 8.56
C ASN A 6 2.26 -14.33 7.99
N THR A 7 3.12 -14.69 7.02
CA THR A 7 3.96 -13.69 6.35
C THR A 7 3.14 -12.64 5.60
N LEU A 8 2.07 -13.05 4.90
CA LEU A 8 1.20 -12.11 4.20
C LEU A 8 0.43 -11.20 5.16
N ASP A 9 -0.08 -11.76 6.26
CA ASP A 9 -0.76 -10.99 7.30
C ASP A 9 0.18 -9.99 7.99
N GLN A 10 1.45 -10.33 8.15
CA GLN A 10 2.47 -9.41 8.63
C GLN A 10 2.74 -8.27 7.63
N ILE A 11 2.87 -8.58 6.33
CA ILE A 11 3.07 -7.56 5.29
C ILE A 11 1.87 -6.61 5.24
N PHE A 12 0.64 -7.14 5.25
CA PHE A 12 -0.56 -6.32 5.29
C PHE A 12 -0.65 -5.48 6.56
N PHE A 13 -0.25 -6.02 7.71
CA PHE A 13 -0.23 -5.26 8.97
C PHE A 13 0.79 -4.12 8.94
N ILE A 14 2.01 -4.38 8.44
CA ILE A 14 3.05 -3.35 8.31
C ILE A 14 2.63 -2.28 7.31
N ASP A 15 2.02 -2.66 6.18
CA ASP A 15 1.52 -1.71 5.20
C ASP A 15 0.35 -0.88 5.76
N ALA A 16 -0.60 -1.52 6.46
CA ALA A 16 -1.70 -0.83 7.14
C ALA A 16 -1.19 0.17 8.18
N MET A 17 -0.25 -0.25 9.04
CA MET A 17 0.36 0.61 10.05
C MET A 17 1.12 1.77 9.42
N SER A 18 1.97 1.51 8.43
CA SER A 18 2.74 2.57 7.76
C SER A 18 1.82 3.56 7.04
N SER A 19 0.75 3.07 6.40
CA SER A 19 -0.28 3.89 5.77
C SER A 19 -1.05 4.75 6.76
N CYS A 20 -1.41 4.19 7.92
CA CYS A 20 -2.12 4.92 8.97
C CYS A 20 -1.22 6.00 9.61
N ILE A 21 0.04 5.67 9.89
CA ILE A 21 0.98 6.61 10.50
C ILE A 21 1.33 7.73 9.51
N LEU A 22 1.71 7.40 8.27
CA LEU A 22 2.03 8.40 7.24
C LEU A 22 0.80 9.24 6.87
N GLY A 23 -0.37 8.61 6.78
CA GLY A 23 -1.66 9.30 6.57
C GLY A 23 -2.00 10.25 7.71
N ALA A 24 -1.84 9.83 8.98
CA ALA A 24 -2.10 10.70 10.13
C ALA A 24 -1.09 11.87 10.19
N ILE A 25 0.21 11.60 10.01
CA ILE A 25 1.24 12.64 10.01
C ILE A 25 0.99 13.66 8.89
N SER A 26 0.60 13.21 7.69
CA SER A 26 0.28 14.10 6.57
C SER A 26 -1.04 14.87 6.74
N LEU A 27 -2.04 14.29 7.41
CA LEU A 27 -3.31 14.96 7.71
C LEU A 27 -3.11 16.09 8.75
N PHE A 28 -2.30 15.82 9.76
CA PHE A 28 -1.97 16.76 10.84
C PHE A 28 -0.75 17.63 10.52
N ALA A 29 -0.16 17.51 9.33
CA ALA A 29 1.05 18.24 8.96
C ALA A 29 0.82 19.75 9.13
N PRO A 30 1.53 20.42 10.06
CA PRO A 30 1.38 21.85 10.26
C PRO A 30 1.96 22.60 9.06
N HIS A 31 1.46 23.82 8.80
CA HIS A 31 1.88 24.72 7.72
C HIS A 31 3.41 24.81 7.54
N ALA A 32 4.18 24.68 8.64
CA ALA A 32 5.64 24.68 8.65
C ALA A 32 6.30 23.55 7.83
N LEU A 33 5.69 22.36 7.74
CA LEU A 33 6.24 21.23 7.00
C LEU A 33 6.11 21.45 5.48
N ILE A 34 5.02 22.08 5.06
CA ILE A 34 4.77 22.39 3.65
C ILE A 34 5.60 23.59 3.20
N GLN A 35 5.80 24.58 4.07
CA GLN A 35 6.70 25.70 3.81
C GLN A 35 8.19 25.29 3.80
N ALA A 36 8.55 24.20 4.48
CA ALA A 36 9.92 23.65 4.47
C ALA A 36 10.20 22.75 3.25
N VAL A 37 9.15 22.17 2.65
CA VAL A 37 9.24 21.24 1.50
C VAL A 37 8.98 21.94 0.17
N SER A 38 8.09 22.92 0.15
CA SER A 38 7.81 23.78 -0.99
C SER A 38 8.44 25.14 -0.73
N ASP A 39 9.29 25.61 -1.65
CA ASP A 39 9.93 26.92 -1.62
C ASP A 39 8.88 28.04 -1.84
N GLY A 40 7.98 28.20 -0.86
CA GLY A 40 6.77 29.01 -0.93
C GLY A 40 5.48 28.23 -0.59
N TYR A 41 4.52 28.92 0.04
CA TYR A 41 3.22 28.34 0.38
C TYR A 41 2.33 28.27 -0.87
N ASN A 42 2.07 27.05 -1.34
CA ASN A 42 1.11 26.78 -2.41
C ASN A 42 -0.13 26.09 -1.84
N HIS A 43 -1.28 26.78 -1.87
CA HIS A 43 -2.54 26.29 -1.30
C HIS A 43 -2.99 24.96 -1.94
N ASN A 44 -2.88 24.84 -3.27
CA ASN A 44 -3.27 23.65 -4.01
C ASN A 44 -2.44 22.41 -3.61
N VAL A 45 -1.15 22.60 -3.29
CA VAL A 45 -0.27 21.50 -2.84
C VAL A 45 -0.68 21.05 -1.44
N HIS A 46 -1.02 21.99 -0.56
CA HIS A 46 -1.50 21.70 0.79
C HIS A 46 -2.82 20.92 0.77
N GLU A 47 -3.78 21.30 -0.07
CA GLU A 47 -5.06 20.60 -0.20
C GLU A 47 -4.90 19.20 -0.83
N THR A 48 -4.07 19.08 -1.88
CA THR A 48 -3.75 17.79 -2.49
C THR A 48 -3.10 16.82 -1.49
N LEU A 49 -2.21 17.34 -0.63
CA LEU A 49 -1.55 16.54 0.40
C LEU A 49 -2.55 16.02 1.44
N ARG A 50 -3.52 16.83 1.87
CA ARG A 50 -4.60 16.39 2.78
C ARG A 50 -5.50 15.33 2.15
N LEU A 51 -5.87 15.49 0.88
CA LEU A 51 -6.68 14.49 0.16
C LEU A 51 -5.93 13.16 0.02
N TYR A 52 -4.63 13.21 -0.31
CA TYR A 52 -3.79 12.02 -0.35
C TYR A 52 -3.63 11.37 1.03
N ALA A 53 -3.53 12.17 2.10
CA ALA A 53 -3.51 11.70 3.48
C ALA A 53 -4.77 10.91 3.85
N CYS A 54 -5.95 11.46 3.54
CA CYS A 54 -7.24 10.79 3.74
C CYS A 54 -7.32 9.46 2.96
N LEU A 55 -6.88 9.47 1.69
CA LEU A 55 -6.84 8.26 0.87
C LEU A 55 -5.91 7.20 1.48
N ARG A 56 -4.75 7.61 2.02
CA ARG A 56 -3.83 6.67 2.66
C ARG A 56 -4.36 6.09 3.96
N LEU A 57 -5.05 6.89 4.77
CA LEU A 57 -5.76 6.41 5.95
C LEU A 57 -6.85 5.40 5.58
N ALA A 58 -7.63 5.69 4.54
CA ALA A 58 -8.67 4.79 4.05
C ALA A 58 -8.07 3.45 3.56
N LEU A 59 -6.97 3.49 2.80
CA LEU A 59 -6.26 2.29 2.37
C LEU A 59 -5.73 1.49 3.55
N GLY A 60 -5.12 2.15 4.56
CA GLY A 60 -4.65 1.50 5.77
C GLY A 60 -5.78 0.81 6.55
N TRP A 61 -6.94 1.45 6.64
CA TRP A 61 -8.13 0.88 7.26
C TRP A 61 -8.67 -0.34 6.49
N ILE A 62 -8.74 -0.27 5.16
CA ILE A 62 -9.16 -1.39 4.30
C ILE A 62 -8.21 -2.57 4.48
N LEU A 63 -6.89 -2.33 4.41
CA LEU A 63 -5.86 -3.35 4.64
C LEU A 63 -5.99 -4.03 6.01
N PHE A 64 -6.35 -3.27 7.05
CA PHE A 64 -6.57 -3.81 8.38
C PHE A 64 -7.79 -4.75 8.44
N ASN A 65 -8.89 -4.38 7.77
CA ASN A 65 -10.11 -5.20 7.72
C ASN A 65 -9.97 -6.46 6.84
N VAL A 66 -9.19 -6.38 5.76
CA VAL A 66 -8.92 -7.50 4.84
C VAL A 66 -8.25 -8.68 5.56
N ARG A 67 -7.56 -8.45 6.68
CA ARG A 67 -6.96 -9.52 7.50
C ARG A 67 -8.00 -10.45 8.13
N GLN A 68 -9.23 -9.98 8.32
CA GLN A 68 -10.32 -10.81 8.87
C GLN A 68 -11.02 -11.65 7.80
N VAL A 69 -10.72 -11.43 6.51
CA VAL A 69 -11.34 -12.14 5.40
C VAL A 69 -10.47 -13.33 4.99
N ASP A 70 -10.98 -14.55 5.20
CA ASP A 70 -10.26 -15.79 4.90
C ASP A 70 -10.41 -16.28 3.45
N ASP A 71 -11.08 -15.52 2.59
CA ASP A 71 -11.12 -15.79 1.15
C ASP A 71 -9.81 -15.38 0.50
N GLY A 72 -9.00 -16.35 0.12
CA GLY A 72 -7.73 -16.03 -0.51
C GLY A 72 -7.81 -15.67 -2.00
N LYS A 73 -8.92 -15.93 -2.72
CA LYS A 73 -9.10 -15.37 -4.07
C LYS A 73 -9.22 -13.84 -3.97
N PHE A 74 -9.97 -13.37 -2.98
CA PHE A 74 -10.09 -11.96 -2.63
C PHE A 74 -8.73 -11.36 -2.22
N ARG A 75 -7.99 -12.00 -1.31
CA ARG A 75 -6.66 -11.54 -0.88
C ARG A 75 -5.66 -11.43 -2.04
N ARG A 76 -5.73 -12.36 -3.01
CA ARG A 76 -4.89 -12.32 -4.21
C ARG A 76 -5.21 -11.12 -5.10
N THR A 77 -6.49 -10.85 -5.35
CA THR A 77 -6.90 -9.68 -6.14
C THR A 77 -6.45 -8.37 -5.49
N ILE A 78 -6.52 -8.28 -4.16
CA ILE A 78 -6.02 -7.10 -3.42
C ILE A 78 -4.51 -6.96 -3.55
N CYS A 79 -3.74 -8.05 -3.40
CA CYS A 79 -2.29 -8.02 -3.62
C CYS A 79 -1.94 -7.58 -5.05
N GLU A 80 -2.68 -8.04 -6.05
CA GLU A 80 -2.48 -7.64 -7.45
C GLU A 80 -2.76 -6.13 -7.64
N ALA A 81 -3.87 -5.64 -7.10
CA ALA A 81 -4.22 -4.21 -7.14
C ALA A 81 -3.18 -3.34 -6.42
N LEU A 82 -2.71 -3.76 -5.24
CA LEU A 82 -1.69 -3.04 -4.47
C LEU A 82 -0.34 -3.05 -5.18
N CYS A 83 0.07 -4.18 -5.77
CA CYS A 83 1.30 -4.27 -6.56
C CYS A 83 1.28 -3.26 -7.72
N VAL A 84 0.17 -3.20 -8.48
CA VAL A 84 0.02 -2.25 -9.58
C VAL A 84 0.01 -0.81 -9.06
N CYS A 85 -0.70 -0.53 -7.96
CA CYS A 85 -0.72 0.80 -7.36
C CYS A 85 0.68 1.27 -6.92
N TYR A 86 1.44 0.44 -6.20
CA TYR A 86 2.79 0.81 -5.77
C TYR A 86 3.76 0.93 -6.92
N PHE A 87 3.61 0.12 -7.96
CA PHE A 87 4.41 0.24 -9.18
C PHE A 87 4.14 1.57 -9.90
N LEU A 88 2.87 1.94 -10.07
CA LEU A 88 2.49 3.23 -10.66
C LEU A 88 2.96 4.43 -9.81
N GLN A 89 2.86 4.31 -8.48
CA GLN A 89 3.39 5.33 -7.56
C GLN A 89 4.91 5.45 -7.67
N ALA A 90 5.64 4.33 -7.77
CA ALA A 90 7.08 4.34 -7.96
C ALA A 90 7.48 5.00 -9.29
N ILE A 91 6.74 4.74 -10.39
CA ILE A 91 6.96 5.43 -11.67
C ILE A 91 6.71 6.93 -11.55
N SER A 92 5.63 7.33 -10.86
CA SER A 92 5.31 8.75 -10.64
C SER A 92 6.41 9.48 -9.86
N VAL A 93 6.89 8.91 -8.75
CA VAL A 93 7.99 9.48 -7.96
C VAL A 93 9.32 9.43 -8.72
N GLY A 94 9.58 8.36 -9.46
CA GLY A 94 10.76 8.25 -10.32
C GLY A 94 10.77 9.35 -11.39
N ARG A 95 9.62 9.61 -12.04
CA ARG A 95 9.47 10.74 -12.97
C ARG A 95 9.71 12.09 -12.30
N ALA A 96 9.25 12.28 -11.07
CA ALA A 96 9.49 13.51 -10.31
C ALA A 96 10.99 13.73 -10.05
N GLN A 97 11.76 12.66 -9.79
CA GLN A 97 13.21 12.75 -9.62
C GLN A 97 13.97 13.16 -10.88
N PHE A 98 13.54 12.70 -12.06
CA PHE A 98 14.19 13.08 -13.32
C PHE A 98 13.78 14.46 -13.82
N THR A 99 12.66 15.01 -13.35
CA THR A 99 12.11 16.29 -13.84
C THR A 99 12.42 17.47 -12.89
N GLY A 100 12.58 17.23 -11.59
CA GLY A 100 12.93 18.27 -10.62
C GLY A 100 14.42 18.61 -10.67
N SER A 101 14.76 19.84 -11.05
CA SER A 101 16.13 20.36 -10.97
C SER A 101 16.72 20.14 -9.57
N SER A 102 17.94 19.63 -9.57
CA SER A 102 18.72 19.13 -8.44
C SER A 102 19.24 20.23 -7.50
N GLU A 103 18.36 21.02 -6.91
CA GLU A 103 18.73 22.03 -5.90
C GLU A 103 17.74 22.03 -4.72
N GLY A 104 17.91 21.12 -3.75
CA GLY A 104 17.16 21.21 -2.49
C GLY A 104 17.05 19.93 -1.66
N LYS A 105 16.73 20.12 -0.36
CA LYS A 105 16.50 19.08 0.66
C LYS A 105 15.47 18.00 0.26
N THR A 106 14.63 18.29 -0.73
CA THR A 106 13.59 17.41 -1.27
C THR A 106 14.11 16.27 -2.16
N TRP A 107 15.33 16.39 -2.72
CA TRP A 107 15.95 15.33 -3.54
C TRP A 107 16.07 13.99 -2.80
N TRP A 108 16.54 14.03 -1.55
CA TRP A 108 16.74 12.85 -0.71
C TRP A 108 15.41 12.19 -0.30
N ILE A 109 14.39 13.01 -0.01
CA ILE A 109 13.06 12.53 0.41
C ILE A 109 12.42 11.71 -0.71
N ASN A 110 12.49 12.21 -1.95
CA ASN A 110 11.94 11.50 -3.11
C ASN A 110 12.68 10.17 -3.37
N TRP A 111 13.99 10.08 -3.08
CA TRP A 111 14.78 8.84 -3.20
C TRP A 111 14.35 7.80 -2.17
N VAL A 112 14.16 8.23 -0.92
CA VAL A 112 13.65 7.35 0.14
C VAL A 112 12.23 6.87 -0.19
N ALA A 113 11.36 7.76 -0.68
CA ALA A 113 10.01 7.40 -1.11
C ALA A 113 10.02 6.38 -2.26
N PHE A 114 10.89 6.59 -3.26
CA PHE A 114 11.05 5.67 -4.39
C PHE A 114 11.51 4.28 -3.93
N MET A 115 12.52 4.20 -3.06
CA MET A 115 13.03 2.93 -2.50
C MET A 115 11.97 2.21 -1.66
N PHE A 116 11.19 2.96 -0.87
CA PHE A 116 10.10 2.40 -0.09
C PHE A 116 9.02 1.81 -0.99
N LEU A 117 8.51 2.58 -1.96
CA LEU A 117 7.46 2.16 -2.90
C LEU A 117 7.88 0.96 -3.76
N THR A 118 9.11 0.96 -4.27
CA THR A 118 9.66 -0.18 -5.03
C THR A 118 9.80 -1.43 -4.17
N THR A 119 10.22 -1.29 -2.90
CA THR A 119 10.28 -2.42 -1.96
C THR A 119 8.90 -3.04 -1.73
N PHE A 120 7.86 -2.22 -1.48
CA PHE A 120 6.48 -2.72 -1.36
C PHE A 120 6.00 -3.37 -2.66
N SER A 121 6.26 -2.76 -3.82
CA SER A 121 5.93 -3.34 -5.12
C SER A 121 6.58 -4.71 -5.33
N ILE A 122 7.84 -4.90 -4.93
CA ILE A 122 8.55 -6.17 -5.04
C ILE A 122 8.01 -7.19 -4.03
N LEU A 123 7.70 -6.78 -2.80
CA LEU A 123 7.10 -7.65 -1.78
C LEU A 123 5.75 -8.22 -2.24
N TYR A 124 4.87 -7.37 -2.79
CA TYR A 124 3.59 -7.80 -3.36
C TYR A 124 3.78 -8.59 -4.67
N GLY A 125 4.73 -8.20 -5.52
CA GLY A 125 5.09 -8.91 -6.75
C GLY A 125 5.65 -10.32 -6.51
N ARG A 126 6.43 -10.52 -5.43
CA ARG A 126 6.90 -11.85 -5.01
C ARG A 126 5.75 -12.76 -4.60
N PHE A 127 4.65 -12.22 -4.10
CA PHE A 127 3.43 -13.00 -3.85
C PHE A 127 2.71 -13.43 -5.13
N ARG A 128 2.83 -12.63 -6.21
CA ARG A 128 2.25 -12.92 -7.54
C ARG A 128 3.04 -13.95 -8.34
N PHE A 129 4.38 -13.85 -8.34
CA PHE A 129 5.28 -14.69 -9.14
C PHE A 129 5.98 -15.81 -8.34
N GLY A 130 5.92 -15.76 -7.00
CA GLY A 130 6.44 -16.80 -6.11
C GLY A 130 5.40 -17.85 -5.71
N LYS A 131 5.77 -18.70 -4.75
CA LYS A 131 4.98 -19.83 -4.22
C LYS A 131 3.57 -19.45 -3.71
N GLY A 132 3.28 -18.16 -3.47
CA GLY A 132 2.00 -17.65 -2.97
C GLY A 132 0.81 -17.87 -3.92
N GLY A 133 1.06 -17.90 -5.24
CA GLY A 133 0.01 -18.13 -6.25
C GLY A 133 -0.55 -19.56 -6.29
N GLN A 134 0.15 -20.54 -5.72
CA GLN A 134 -0.28 -21.95 -5.61
C GLN A 134 -0.82 -22.31 -4.22
N LEU A 135 -0.67 -21.44 -3.21
CA LEU A 135 -0.91 -21.78 -1.79
C LEU A 135 -2.29 -21.38 -1.26
N ILE A 136 -3.04 -20.61 -2.04
CA ILE A 136 -4.44 -20.34 -1.74
C ILE A 136 -5.28 -21.31 -2.57
N LYS A 137 -5.39 -22.54 -2.07
CA LYS A 137 -6.51 -23.39 -2.47
C LYS A 137 -7.77 -22.70 -1.97
N VAL A 138 -8.67 -22.45 -2.92
CA VAL A 138 -10.07 -22.07 -2.72
C VAL A 138 -10.61 -22.90 -1.56
N TYR A 139 -11.10 -22.25 -0.50
CA TYR A 139 -12.00 -22.92 0.43
C TYR A 139 -13.25 -23.23 -0.38
N GLU A 140 -13.36 -24.46 -0.84
CA GLU A 140 -14.66 -24.98 -1.26
C GLU A 140 -15.53 -24.94 -0.02
N LEU A 141 -16.61 -24.15 -0.06
CA LEU A 141 -17.68 -24.22 0.92
C LEU A 141 -18.02 -25.70 1.14
N PRO A 142 -18.25 -26.17 2.38
CA PRO A 142 -18.72 -27.53 2.62
C PRO A 142 -20.15 -27.69 2.07
N LEU A 143 -20.30 -27.81 0.76
CA LEU A 143 -21.50 -28.32 0.08
C LEU A 143 -21.43 -29.85 -0.06
N SER A 144 -20.30 -30.47 0.26
CA SER A 144 -20.13 -31.95 0.34
C SER A 144 -20.84 -32.59 1.55
N GLY A 145 -21.69 -31.85 2.27
CA GLY A 145 -22.42 -32.31 3.45
C GLY A 145 -23.93 -32.29 3.33
N ALA A 146 -24.49 -31.87 2.19
CA ALA A 146 -25.93 -32.01 1.93
C ALA A 146 -26.25 -33.48 1.63
N LYS A 147 -26.22 -34.30 2.69
CA LYS A 147 -26.91 -35.58 2.72
C LYS A 147 -28.33 -35.31 2.23
N SER A 148 -28.66 -35.94 1.10
CA SER A 148 -30.01 -36.12 0.60
C SER A 148 -30.96 -36.43 1.77
N MET A 149 -31.68 -35.41 2.24
CA MET A 149 -32.90 -35.62 3.02
C MET A 149 -34.00 -35.81 1.99
N ARG A 150 -34.25 -37.08 1.68
CA ARG A 150 -35.52 -37.54 1.13
C ARG A 150 -36.61 -37.39 2.18
#